data_AF-A0A7S4MD37-F1
#
_entry.id   AF-A0A7S4MD37-F1
#
_cell.length_a   1.000
_cell.length_b   1.000
_cell.length_c   1.000
_cell.angle_alpha   90.00
_cell.angle_beta   90.00
_cell.angle_gamma   90.00
#
_symmetry.space_group_name_H-M   'P 1'
#
loop_
_entity.id
_entity.type
_entity.pdbx_description
1 polymer ?
#
loop_
_entity_poly.entity_id
_entity_poly.type
_entity_poly.pdbx_seq_one_letter_code
_entity_poly.pdbx_strand_id
1 'polypeptide(L)'
;LVTFGEKAVMLCKASAMGDYSTFDTIAMARTPLEAKRLGRQVQHFDQVEWDRIRCSVAYSVVASKLRALPEVRQLLLSTGDALIAETAPNDAVWGIGLPMDHHN
;
A
#
# COMPACT_ATOMS: atom_id res chain seq x y z
N LEU A 1 -16.54 -2.97 2.03
CA LEU A 1 -15.59 -3.08 0.89
C LEU A 1 -14.42 -2.14 1.13
N VAL A 2 -13.19 -2.61 1.02
CA VAL A 2 -12.01 -1.74 1.09
C VAL A 2 -11.93 -0.94 -0.21
N THR A 3 -12.13 0.37 -0.13
CA THR A 3 -12.32 1.24 -1.30
C THR A 3 -11.01 1.70 -1.94
N PHE A 4 -9.87 1.59 -1.23
CA PHE A 4 -8.56 1.99 -1.71
C PHE A 4 -7.45 1.14 -1.10
N GLY A 5 -6.37 0.91 -1.86
CA GLY A 5 -5.28 -0.01 -1.49
C GLY A 5 -4.61 0.35 -0.17
N GLU A 6 -4.38 1.64 0.09
CA GLU A 6 -3.77 2.13 1.33
C GLU A 6 -4.51 1.63 2.59
N LYS A 7 -5.85 1.62 2.60
CA LYS A 7 -6.61 1.08 3.75
C LYS A 7 -6.32 -0.40 3.96
N ALA A 8 -6.29 -1.20 2.89
CA ALA A 8 -6.02 -2.63 3.01
C ALA A 8 -4.62 -2.88 3.59
N VAL A 9 -3.61 -2.14 3.12
CA VAL A 9 -2.24 -2.26 3.65
C VAL A 9 -2.20 -1.88 5.13
N MET A 10 -2.86 -0.79 5.54
CA MET A 10 -2.88 -0.35 6.94
C MET A 10 -3.67 -1.30 7.85
N LEU A 11 -4.75 -1.92 7.36
CA LEU A 11 -5.47 -2.99 8.08
C LEU A 11 -4.57 -4.21 8.31
N CYS A 12 -3.86 -4.67 7.27
CA CYS A 12 -2.90 -5.76 7.40
C CYS A 12 -1.78 -5.41 8.39
N LYS A 13 -1.28 -4.16 8.36
CA LYS A 13 -0.28 -3.67 9.32
C LYS A 13 -0.79 -3.76 10.76
N ALA A 14 -1.98 -3.24 11.04
CA ALA A 14 -2.58 -3.31 12.38
C ALA A 14 -2.80 -4.75 12.84
N SER A 15 -3.31 -5.60 11.95
CA SER A 15 -3.52 -7.03 12.22
C SER A 15 -2.21 -7.77 12.52
N ALA A 16 -1.12 -7.47 11.80
CA ALA A 16 0.18 -8.09 12.02
C ALA A 16 0.79 -7.72 13.38
N MET A 17 0.46 -6.53 13.90
CA MET A 17 0.91 -6.07 15.23
C MET A 17 -0.06 -6.43 16.36
N GLY A 18 -1.16 -7.14 16.06
CA GLY A 18 -2.20 -7.48 17.03
C GLY A 18 -3.00 -6.27 17.55
N ASP A 19 -2.91 -5.11 16.90
CA ASP A 19 -3.62 -3.89 17.30
C ASP A 19 -5.00 -3.80 16.65
N TYR A 20 -5.94 -4.57 17.21
CA TYR A 20 -7.32 -4.62 16.70
C TYR A 20 -8.11 -3.33 16.95
N SER A 21 -7.74 -2.54 17.96
CA SER A 21 -8.37 -1.24 18.22
C SER A 21 -8.09 -0.25 17.08
N THR A 22 -6.82 -0.14 16.66
CA THR A 22 -6.47 0.69 15.51
C THR A 22 -6.99 0.09 14.21
N PHE A 23 -7.03 -1.25 14.09
CA PHE A 23 -7.64 -1.92 12.94
C PHE A 23 -9.09 -1.47 12.71
N ASP A 24 -9.93 -1.52 13.75
CA ASP A 24 -11.35 -1.11 13.66
C ASP A 24 -11.47 0.37 13.28
N THR A 25 -10.59 1.20 13.81
CA THR A 25 -10.55 2.63 13.46
C THR A 25 -10.15 2.85 11.99
N ILE A 26 -9.16 2.11 11.48
CA ILE A 26 -8.75 2.15 10.06
C ILE A 26 -9.87 1.64 9.15
N ALA A 27 -10.63 0.62 9.58
CA ALA A 27 -11.71 0.05 8.79
C ALA A 27 -12.78 1.12 8.46
N MET A 28 -13.03 2.01 9.42
CA MET A 28 -13.97 3.13 9.32
C MET A 28 -13.43 4.33 8.52
N ALA A 29 -12.13 4.40 8.23
CA ALA A 29 -11.53 5.52 7.49
C ALA A 29 -12.17 5.70 6.11
N ARG A 30 -12.48 6.93 5.71
CA ARG A 30 -13.18 7.19 4.45
C ARG A 30 -12.25 7.63 3.33
N THR A 31 -11.00 7.96 3.66
CA THR A 31 -10.00 8.44 2.69
C THR A 31 -8.65 7.73 2.82
N PRO A 32 -7.86 7.62 1.73
CA PRO A 32 -6.50 7.09 1.79
C PRO A 32 -5.62 7.81 2.80
N LEU A 33 -5.71 9.15 2.84
CA LEU A 33 -4.94 9.98 3.77
C LEU A 33 -5.27 9.66 5.23
N GLU A 34 -6.56 9.50 5.55
CA GLU A 34 -7.00 9.14 6.89
C GLU A 34 -6.51 7.74 7.29
N ALA A 35 -6.66 6.74 6.42
CA ALA A 35 -6.17 5.40 6.70
C ALA A 35 -4.65 5.37 6.93
N LYS A 36 -3.89 6.09 6.10
CA LYS A 36 -2.43 6.24 6.25
C LYS A 36 -2.06 6.92 7.57
N ARG A 37 -2.79 7.98 7.95
CA ARG A 37 -2.61 8.67 9.25
C ARG A 37 -2.85 7.73 10.42
N LEU A 38 -3.94 6.94 10.39
CA LEU A 38 -4.27 5.97 11.43
C LEU A 38 -3.29 4.80 11.46
N GLY A 39 -2.82 4.32 10.30
CA GLY A 39 -1.82 3.27 10.22
C GLY A 39 -0.42 3.66 10.75
N ARG A 40 -0.15 4.96 10.91
CA ARG A 40 1.03 5.46 11.65
C ARG A 40 0.85 5.40 13.17
N GLN A 41 -0.37 5.19 13.65
CA GLN A 41 -0.73 5.12 15.08
C GLN A 41 -0.88 3.68 15.59
N VAL A 42 -0.59 2.68 14.75
CA VAL A 42 -0.58 1.26 15.13
C VAL A 42 0.36 1.05 16.31
N GLN A 43 -0.19 0.51 17.39
CA GLN A 43 0.52 0.18 18.62
C GLN A 43 1.41 -1.05 18.42
N HIS A 44 2.43 -1.17 19.27
CA HIS A 44 3.38 -2.30 19.25
C HIS A 44 4.05 -2.53 17.88
N PHE A 45 4.23 -1.45 17.11
CA PHE A 45 4.78 -1.56 15.77
C PHE A 45 6.22 -2.08 15.80
N ASP A 46 6.41 -3.25 15.21
CA ASP A 46 7.71 -3.87 14.97
C ASP A 46 8.10 -3.68 13.50
N GLN A 47 9.15 -2.90 13.27
CA GLN A 47 9.66 -2.62 11.93
C GLN A 47 10.23 -3.87 11.26
N VAL A 48 10.88 -4.77 12.01
CA VAL A 48 11.50 -5.99 11.49
C VAL A 48 10.42 -6.96 11.00
N GLU A 49 9.38 -7.16 11.81
CA GLU A 49 8.25 -7.99 11.40
C GLU A 49 7.49 -7.37 10.21
N TRP A 50 7.32 -6.05 10.20
CA TRP A 50 6.68 -5.37 9.08
C TRP A 50 7.49 -5.49 7.78
N ASP A 51 8.80 -5.29 7.83
CA ASP A 51 9.68 -5.43 6.66
C ASP A 51 9.65 -6.84 6.07
N ARG A 52 9.48 -7.86 6.93
CA ARG A 52 9.36 -9.26 6.51
C ARG A 52 8.12 -9.52 5.64
N ILE A 53 7.03 -8.78 5.85
CA ILE A 53 5.72 -9.10 5.23
C ILE A 53 5.18 -8.00 4.31
N ARG A 54 5.65 -6.75 4.41
CA ARG A 54 5.03 -5.59 3.75
C ARG A 54 4.92 -5.75 2.24
N CYS A 55 5.92 -6.33 1.59
CA CYS A 55 5.92 -6.57 0.14
C CYS A 55 4.84 -7.58 -0.25
N SER A 56 4.69 -8.68 0.50
CA SER A 56 3.65 -9.68 0.27
C SER A 56 2.24 -9.13 0.51
N VAL A 57 2.09 -8.27 1.51
CA VAL A 57 0.84 -7.53 1.76
C VAL A 57 0.51 -6.63 0.58
N ALA A 58 1.45 -5.77 0.15
CA ALA A 58 1.24 -4.86 -0.98
C ALA A 58 0.90 -5.62 -2.26
N TYR A 59 1.63 -6.70 -2.57
CA TYR A 59 1.33 -7.58 -3.70
C TYR A 59 -0.09 -8.13 -3.63
N SER A 60 -0.50 -8.67 -2.48
CA SER A 60 -1.82 -9.27 -2.30
C SER A 60 -2.95 -8.25 -2.47
N VAL A 61 -2.74 -7.03 -1.97
CA VAL A 61 -3.68 -5.91 -2.13
C VAL A 61 -3.81 -5.50 -3.60
N VAL A 62 -2.68 -5.30 -4.29
CA VAL A 62 -2.67 -4.93 -5.72
C VAL A 62 -3.28 -6.05 -6.57
N ALA A 63 -2.90 -7.31 -6.34
CA ALA A 63 -3.47 -8.46 -7.03
C ALA A 63 -4.98 -8.56 -6.84
N SER A 64 -5.47 -8.33 -5.62
CA SER A 64 -6.92 -8.31 -5.34
C SER A 64 -7.63 -7.18 -6.07
N LYS A 65 -7.02 -5.98 -6.13
CA LYS A 65 -7.55 -4.85 -6.91
C LYS A 65 -7.65 -5.20 -8.41
N LEU A 66 -6.60 -5.80 -8.99
CA LEU A 66 -6.59 -6.18 -10.40
C LEU A 66 -7.56 -7.33 -10.72
N ARG A 67 -7.81 -8.23 -9.77
CA ARG A 67 -8.86 -9.25 -9.91
C ARG A 67 -10.26 -8.64 -9.88
N ALA A 68 -10.48 -7.65 -9.03
CA ALA A 68 -11.78 -6.99 -8.87
C ALA A 68 -12.08 -5.98 -9.98
N LEU A 69 -11.06 -5.38 -10.61
CA LEU A 69 -11.18 -4.32 -11.61
C LEU A 69 -10.53 -4.74 -12.95
N PRO A 70 -11.26 -5.43 -13.84
CA PRO A 70 -10.75 -5.93 -15.10
C PRO A 70 -10.13 -4.84 -16.00
N GLU A 71 -10.69 -3.63 -15.99
CA GLU A 71 -10.21 -2.48 -16.75
C GLU A 71 -8.81 -2.02 -16.29
N VAL A 72 -8.56 -1.99 -14.98
CA VAL A 72 -7.24 -1.66 -14.43
C VAL A 72 -6.24 -2.77 -14.75
N ARG A 73 -6.69 -4.04 -14.71
CA ARG A 73 -5.87 -5.18 -15.11
C ARG A 73 -5.48 -5.11 -16.59
N GLN A 74 -6.41 -4.77 -17.47
CA GLN A 74 -6.11 -4.61 -18.90
C GLN A 74 -5.15 -3.45 -19.15
N LEU A 75 -5.33 -2.32 -18.44
CA LEU A 75 -4.41 -1.20 -18.51
C LEU A 75 -2.98 -1.62 -18.13
N LEU A 76 -2.82 -2.36 -17.03
CA LEU A 76 -1.52 -2.89 -16.62
C LEU A 76 -0.94 -3.85 -17.67
N LEU A 77 -1.73 -4.78 -18.20
CA LEU A 77 -1.24 -5.73 -19.22
C LEU A 77 -0.85 -5.04 -20.53
N SER A 78 -1.49 -3.91 -20.85
CA SER A 78 -1.17 -3.14 -22.06
C SER A 78 0.23 -2.52 -22.06
N THR A 79 0.91 -2.45 -20.90
CA THR A 79 2.28 -1.96 -20.82
C THR A 79 3.31 -2.98 -21.32
N GLY A 80 2.91 -4.24 -21.56
CA GLY A 80 3.82 -5.31 -22.01
C GLY A 80 5.00 -5.48 -21.07
N ASP A 81 6.21 -5.49 -21.64
CA ASP A 81 7.47 -5.65 -20.90
C ASP A 81 8.08 -4.32 -20.42
N ALA A 82 7.32 -3.21 -20.48
CA ALA A 82 7.81 -1.92 -20.00
C ALA A 82 8.06 -1.94 -18.49
N LEU A 83 9.18 -1.36 -18.06
CA LEU A 83 9.45 -1.10 -16.66
C LEU A 83 8.53 0.04 -16.17
N ILE A 84 7.74 -0.19 -15.13
CA ILE A 84 6.90 0.82 -14.49
C ILE A 84 7.60 1.28 -13.21
N ALA A 85 7.83 2.58 -13.08
CA ALA A 85 8.45 3.20 -11.92
C ALA A 85 7.60 4.35 -11.38
N GLU A 86 7.32 4.35 -10.08
CA GLU A 86 6.65 5.47 -9.41
C GLU A 86 7.70 6.51 -8.97
N THR A 87 7.66 7.69 -9.59
CA THR A 87 8.57 8.81 -9.32
C THR A 87 8.10 9.62 -8.12
N ALA A 88 8.24 9.04 -6.94
CA ALA A 88 7.94 9.67 -5.67
C ALA A 88 9.26 10.03 -4.94
N PRO A 89 9.72 11.31 -4.98
CA PRO A 89 11.01 11.71 -4.41
C PRO A 89 11.16 11.43 -2.92
N ASN A 90 10.04 11.44 -2.20
CA ASN A 90 9.98 11.24 -0.76
C ASN A 90 9.57 9.82 -0.36
N ASP A 91 9.54 8.89 -1.32
CA ASP A 91 9.18 7.49 -1.08
C ASP A 91 10.13 6.56 -1.83
N ALA A 92 11.14 6.07 -1.10
CA ALA A 92 12.06 5.02 -1.57
C ALA A 92 11.64 3.61 -1.12
N VAL A 93 10.46 3.49 -0.49
CA VAL A 93 9.92 2.22 0.03
C VAL A 93 9.03 1.58 -1.03
N TRP A 94 8.19 2.39 -1.68
CA TRP A 94 7.26 1.98 -2.74
C TRP A 94 7.55 2.65 -4.08
N GLY A 95 8.18 3.82 -4.07
CA GLY A 95 8.68 4.50 -5.26
C GLY A 95 10.19 4.36 -5.44
N ILE A 96 10.70 4.92 -6.54
CA ILE A 96 12.14 4.92 -6.84
C ILE A 96 12.91 6.02 -6.10
N GLY A 97 12.25 6.85 -5.28
CA GLY A 97 12.91 7.93 -4.52
C GLY A 97 13.45 9.09 -5.37
N LEU A 98 13.12 9.14 -6.67
CA LEU A 98 13.62 10.14 -7.61
C LEU A 98 12.46 10.95 -8.22
N PRO A 99 12.66 12.25 -8.50
CA PRO A 99 11.71 13.05 -9.27
C PRO A 99 11.74 12.66 -10.76
N MET A 100 10.68 13.01 -11.50
CA MET A 100 10.55 12.72 -12.94
C MET A 100 11.69 13.31 -13.79
N ASP A 101 12.25 14.43 -13.36
CA ASP A 101 13.28 15.21 -14.04
C ASP A 101 14.68 14.98 -13.46
N HIS A 102 14.92 13.84 -12.82
CA HIS A 102 16.25 13.47 -12.35
C HIS A 102 17.20 13.29 -13.56
N HIS A 103 18.10 14.25 -13.75
CA HIS A 103 19.18 14.18 -14.74
C HIS A 103 20.42 13.52 -14.11
N ASN A 104 21.06 12.61 -14.86
CA ASN A 104 22.34 11.99 -14.52
C ASN A 104 23.48 13.00 -14.44
#